data_AF-A0A811T5Z9-F1
#
_entry.id   AF-A0A811T5Z9-F1
#
_cell.length_a   1.000
_cell.length_b   1.000
_cell.length_c   1.000
_cell.angle_alpha   90.00
_cell.angle_beta   90.00
_cell.angle_gamma   90.00
#
_symmetry.space_group_name_H-M   'P 1'
#
loop_
_entity.id
_entity.type
_entity.pdbx_description
1 polymer ?
#
loop_
_entity_poly.entity_id
_entity_poly.type
_entity_poly.pdbx_seq_one_letter_code
_entity_poly.pdbx_strand_id
1 'polypeptide(L)'
;MEVKKLCEKYGLIYHGSSEQKEFIKQIKSPLIRKFVTNFSIPEWTLGYARNYAVLLARNIGKNKILMMDNDIMIESPRDIKKMYHCLEYYQYVGARINGMPDDSVVGHVYRAGGEIQKQYVSGSFLAFNLDKISNYFLNKYNEDWMWLFLDTNGKEVKTIIDVDQMTRDPFENTVQNALFQESGEILWEGTYLSPKNKKEESLITPTFWEDILEHRKNQIEYFDCLHISKELLPIVQKLKDVLLKYIQTLQPIYFAEIFQNYFNNLNDWRTLLEEVTT
;
A
#
# COMPACT_ATOMS: atom_id res chain seq x y z
N MET A 1 -24.49 -0.38 -4.52
CA MET A 1 -25.61 -0.21 -5.48
C MET A 1 -25.57 1.15 -6.18
N GLU A 2 -25.19 2.23 -5.50
CA GLU A 2 -25.10 3.57 -6.10
C GLU A 2 -23.94 3.72 -7.10
N VAL A 3 -22.74 3.21 -6.77
CA VAL A 3 -21.57 3.28 -7.68
C VAL A 3 -21.84 2.57 -9.02
N LYS A 4 -22.45 1.38 -8.98
CA LYS A 4 -22.81 0.64 -10.21
C LYS A 4 -23.74 1.45 -11.12
N LYS A 5 -24.77 2.10 -10.55
CA LYS A 5 -25.69 2.98 -11.30
C LYS A 5 -24.97 4.19 -11.90
N LEU A 6 -24.00 4.77 -11.17
CA LEU A 6 -23.18 5.85 -11.70
C LEU A 6 -22.30 5.38 -12.85
N CYS A 7 -21.66 4.22 -12.72
CA CYS A 7 -20.87 3.63 -13.81
C CYS A 7 -21.74 3.44 -15.06
N GLU A 8 -22.92 2.84 -14.92
CA GLU A 8 -23.89 2.67 -16.01
C GLU A 8 -24.26 4.01 -16.67
N LYS A 9 -24.56 5.04 -15.86
CA LYS A 9 -24.88 6.39 -16.35
C LYS A 9 -23.77 7.00 -17.21
N TYR A 10 -22.50 6.75 -16.86
CA TYR A 10 -21.34 7.32 -17.54
C TYR A 10 -20.66 6.35 -18.53
N GLY A 11 -21.28 5.21 -18.83
CA GLY A 11 -20.71 4.21 -19.76
C GLY A 11 -19.42 3.57 -19.25
N LEU A 12 -19.24 3.52 -17.92
CA LEU A 12 -18.11 2.86 -17.26
C LEU A 12 -18.47 1.41 -16.93
N ILE A 13 -17.48 0.53 -17.01
CA ILE A 13 -17.63 -0.87 -16.61
C ILE A 13 -17.38 -0.96 -15.10
N TYR A 14 -18.38 -1.44 -14.37
CA TYR A 14 -18.28 -1.65 -12.92
C TYR A 14 -17.80 -3.07 -12.62
N HIS A 15 -16.82 -3.22 -11.73
CA HIS A 15 -16.35 -4.51 -11.23
C HIS A 15 -16.46 -4.60 -9.71
N GLY A 16 -17.63 -5.01 -9.20
CA GLY A 16 -17.85 -5.31 -7.79
C GLY A 16 -17.64 -6.78 -7.45
N SER A 17 -18.06 -7.20 -6.26
CA SER A 17 -17.83 -8.59 -5.78
C SER A 17 -18.41 -9.67 -6.71
N SER A 18 -19.54 -9.41 -7.38
CA SER A 18 -20.14 -10.37 -8.31
C SER A 18 -19.36 -10.43 -9.62
N GLU A 19 -19.05 -9.28 -10.21
CA GLU A 19 -18.28 -9.19 -11.45
C GLU A 19 -16.84 -9.73 -11.27
N GLN A 20 -16.24 -9.50 -10.10
CA GLN A 20 -14.94 -10.06 -9.73
C GLN A 20 -14.96 -11.59 -9.72
N LYS A 21 -16.00 -12.19 -9.11
CA LYS A 21 -16.14 -13.66 -9.06
C LYS A 21 -16.29 -14.25 -10.46
N GLU A 22 -17.06 -13.61 -11.34
CA GLU A 22 -17.21 -14.06 -12.72
C GLU A 22 -15.91 -13.94 -13.50
N PHE A 23 -15.18 -12.84 -13.35
CA PHE A 23 -13.84 -12.69 -13.94
C PHE A 23 -12.88 -13.79 -13.48
N ILE A 24 -12.79 -14.04 -12.17
CA ILE A 24 -11.89 -15.06 -11.63
C ILE A 24 -12.23 -16.46 -12.16
N LYS A 25 -13.51 -16.77 -12.40
CA LYS A 25 -13.94 -18.05 -13.00
C LYS A 25 -13.49 -18.21 -14.46
N GLN A 26 -13.34 -17.10 -15.19
CA GLN A 26 -12.92 -17.12 -16.60
C GLN A 26 -11.42 -17.36 -16.74
N ILE A 27 -10.62 -16.99 -15.73
CA ILE A 27 -9.18 -17.25 -15.70
C ILE A 27 -8.93 -18.73 -15.36
N LYS A 28 -8.43 -19.49 -16.33
CA LYS A 28 -8.16 -20.94 -16.19
C LYS A 28 -6.95 -21.26 -15.31
N SER A 29 -6.07 -20.27 -15.10
CA SER A 29 -4.84 -20.45 -14.34
C SER A 29 -5.12 -20.75 -12.87
N PRO A 30 -4.59 -21.83 -12.30
CA PRO A 30 -4.69 -22.08 -10.86
C PRO A 30 -3.93 -21.03 -10.04
N LEU A 31 -2.98 -20.29 -10.65
CA LEU A 31 -2.15 -19.30 -9.99
C LEU A 31 -2.95 -18.08 -9.49
N ILE A 32 -4.11 -17.79 -10.08
CA ILE A 32 -4.93 -16.62 -9.71
C ILE A 32 -5.26 -16.58 -8.21
N ARG A 33 -5.43 -17.75 -7.59
CA ARG A 33 -5.77 -17.87 -6.16
C ARG A 33 -4.63 -17.46 -5.22
N LYS A 34 -3.39 -17.33 -5.72
CA LYS A 34 -2.25 -16.82 -4.95
C LYS A 34 -2.26 -15.29 -4.83
N PHE A 35 -2.84 -14.60 -5.80
CA PHE A 35 -2.71 -13.14 -5.94
C PHE A 35 -4.01 -12.36 -5.82
N VAL A 36 -5.16 -13.06 -5.81
CA VAL A 36 -6.48 -12.46 -5.70
C VAL A 36 -7.35 -13.27 -4.74
N THR A 37 -8.12 -12.56 -3.92
CA THR A 37 -9.19 -13.13 -3.10
C THR A 37 -10.53 -12.47 -3.41
N ASN A 38 -11.62 -13.04 -2.92
CA ASN A 38 -12.96 -12.49 -3.10
C ASN A 38 -13.13 -11.20 -2.29
N PHE A 39 -13.69 -10.15 -2.89
CA PHE A 39 -14.01 -8.88 -2.21
C PHE A 39 -15.02 -8.98 -1.05
N SER A 40 -15.62 -10.14 -0.83
CA SER A 40 -16.64 -10.34 0.21
C SER A 40 -16.07 -10.86 1.53
N ILE A 41 -14.75 -11.01 1.67
CA ILE A 41 -14.16 -11.43 2.95
C ILE A 41 -14.00 -10.21 3.88
N PRO A 42 -14.21 -10.38 5.20
CA PRO A 42 -14.17 -9.27 6.16
C PRO A 42 -12.75 -8.83 6.53
N GLU A 43 -11.73 -9.50 6.00
CA GLU A 43 -10.32 -9.21 6.28
C GLU A 43 -9.77 -8.11 5.37
N TRP A 44 -8.59 -7.58 5.72
CA TRP A 44 -7.87 -6.66 4.84
C TRP A 44 -7.53 -7.33 3.51
N THR A 45 -7.90 -6.70 2.39
CA THR A 45 -7.73 -7.28 1.04
C THR A 45 -7.19 -6.31 0.02
N LEU A 46 -6.65 -5.16 0.45
CA LEU A 46 -6.32 -4.07 -0.48
C LEU A 46 -5.26 -4.49 -1.50
N GLY A 47 -4.21 -5.20 -1.08
CA GLY A 47 -3.20 -5.73 -2.01
C GLY A 47 -3.79 -6.72 -3.03
N TYR A 48 -4.69 -7.60 -2.59
CA TYR A 48 -5.40 -8.50 -3.51
C TYR A 48 -6.32 -7.75 -4.48
N ALA A 49 -6.95 -6.65 -4.04
CA ALA A 49 -7.77 -5.81 -4.90
C ALA A 49 -6.94 -5.06 -5.94
N ARG A 50 -5.75 -4.59 -5.57
CA ARG A 50 -4.80 -3.94 -6.48
C ARG A 50 -4.25 -4.93 -7.51
N ASN A 51 -3.89 -6.16 -7.09
CA ASN A 51 -3.52 -7.24 -8.02
C ASN A 51 -4.65 -7.58 -8.98
N TYR A 52 -5.89 -7.67 -8.49
CA TYR A 52 -7.07 -7.89 -9.33
C TYR A 52 -7.23 -6.78 -10.38
N ALA A 53 -7.07 -5.51 -10.00
CA ALA A 53 -7.17 -4.39 -10.92
C ALA A 53 -6.11 -4.46 -12.05
N VAL A 54 -4.89 -4.88 -11.71
CA VAL A 54 -3.81 -5.12 -12.69
C VAL A 54 -4.20 -6.22 -13.68
N LEU A 55 -4.65 -7.38 -13.17
CA LEU A 55 -5.05 -8.51 -14.01
C LEU A 55 -6.26 -8.19 -14.89
N LEU A 56 -7.26 -7.51 -14.33
CA LEU A 56 -8.44 -7.06 -15.07
C LEU A 56 -8.03 -6.14 -16.22
N ALA A 57 -7.23 -5.12 -15.94
CA ALA A 57 -6.80 -4.14 -16.94
C ALA A 57 -6.00 -4.81 -18.07
N ARG A 58 -5.12 -5.76 -17.74
CA ARG A 58 -4.43 -6.59 -18.73
C ARG A 58 -5.40 -7.37 -19.61
N ASN A 59 -6.37 -8.05 -19.00
CA ASN A 59 -7.36 -8.85 -19.73
C ASN A 59 -8.20 -8.02 -20.70
N ILE A 60 -8.57 -6.79 -20.34
CA ILE A 60 -9.36 -5.90 -21.20
C ILE A 60 -8.50 -5.03 -22.13
N GLY A 61 -7.22 -5.37 -22.30
CA GLY A 61 -6.29 -4.71 -23.23
C GLY A 61 -5.97 -3.25 -22.86
N LYS A 62 -6.06 -2.88 -21.59
CA LYS A 62 -5.62 -1.56 -21.11
C LYS A 62 -4.15 -1.62 -20.71
N ASN A 63 -3.44 -0.54 -20.99
CA ASN A 63 -2.00 -0.41 -20.75
C ASN A 63 -1.66 0.64 -19.69
N LYS A 64 -2.63 1.42 -19.20
CA LYS A 64 -2.45 2.43 -18.16
C LYS A 64 -3.52 2.23 -17.08
N ILE A 65 -3.12 2.37 -15.82
CA ILE A 65 -4.02 2.34 -14.66
C ILE A 65 -3.85 3.63 -13.88
N LEU A 66 -4.95 4.10 -13.28
CA LEU A 66 -4.96 5.03 -12.14
C LEU A 66 -5.57 4.30 -10.95
N MET A 67 -4.81 4.13 -9.88
CA MET A 67 -5.31 3.74 -8.56
C MET A 67 -5.69 5.00 -7.80
N MET A 68 -6.86 4.97 -7.16
CA MET A 68 -7.41 6.09 -6.41
C MET A 68 -8.24 5.55 -5.25
N ASP A 69 -7.95 6.01 -4.04
CA ASP A 69 -8.76 5.71 -2.86
C ASP A 69 -10.08 6.48 -2.88
N ASN A 70 -11.09 5.96 -2.18
CA ASN A 70 -12.44 6.49 -2.23
C ASN A 70 -12.64 7.80 -1.44
N ASP A 71 -11.65 8.20 -0.66
CA ASP A 71 -11.59 9.44 0.13
C ASP A 71 -10.70 10.51 -0.53
N ILE A 72 -10.18 10.26 -1.73
CA ILE A 72 -9.46 11.24 -2.54
C ILE A 72 -10.43 12.06 -3.41
N MET A 73 -10.25 13.37 -3.36
CA MET A 73 -11.00 14.36 -4.13
C MET A 73 -10.11 14.98 -5.19
N ILE A 74 -10.60 15.01 -6.43
CA ILE A 74 -9.95 15.67 -7.57
C ILE A 74 -10.80 16.87 -7.97
N GLU A 75 -10.22 18.06 -7.96
CA GLU A 75 -10.93 19.28 -8.36
C GLU A 75 -11.23 19.31 -9.87
N SER A 76 -10.30 18.83 -10.70
CA SER A 76 -10.42 18.89 -12.16
C SER A 76 -10.17 17.54 -12.85
N PRO A 77 -11.11 17.06 -13.68
CA PRO A 77 -10.86 15.92 -14.58
C PRO A 77 -9.70 16.15 -15.56
N ARG A 78 -9.27 17.41 -15.76
CA ARG A 78 -8.09 17.74 -16.57
C ARG A 78 -6.80 17.20 -15.94
N ASP A 79 -6.75 17.05 -14.62
CA ASP A 79 -5.57 16.58 -13.92
C ASP A 79 -5.33 15.08 -14.17
N ILE A 80 -6.39 14.28 -14.24
CA ILE A 80 -6.32 12.89 -14.69
C ILE A 80 -5.72 12.81 -16.11
N LYS A 81 -6.14 13.70 -17.03
CA LYS A 81 -5.59 13.75 -18.39
C LYS A 81 -4.10 14.09 -18.40
N LYS A 82 -3.68 15.06 -17.58
CA LYS A 82 -2.25 15.42 -17.43
C LYS A 82 -1.44 14.24 -16.93
N MET A 83 -1.93 13.48 -15.95
CA MET A 83 -1.26 12.28 -15.46
C MET A 83 -1.03 11.25 -16.55
N TYR A 84 -2.08 10.92 -17.31
CA TYR A 84 -1.97 9.94 -18.39
C TYR A 84 -1.03 10.38 -19.51
N HIS A 85 -0.91 11.68 -19.76
CA HIS A 85 0.08 12.23 -20.68
C HIS A 85 1.50 12.11 -20.10
N CYS A 86 1.71 12.40 -18.81
CA CYS A 86 3.02 12.22 -18.18
C CYS A 86 3.51 10.77 -18.17
N LEU A 87 2.61 9.79 -18.24
CA LEU A 87 2.98 8.38 -18.42
C LEU A 87 3.66 8.05 -19.76
N GLU A 88 3.69 8.98 -20.72
CA GLU A 88 4.52 8.85 -21.93
C GLU A 88 6.03 8.99 -21.61
N TYR A 89 6.37 9.68 -20.51
CA TYR A 89 7.74 9.98 -20.13
C TYR A 89 8.18 9.28 -18.84
N TYR A 90 7.23 8.96 -17.96
CA TYR A 90 7.48 8.37 -16.65
C TYR A 90 6.74 7.04 -16.52
N GLN A 91 7.34 6.09 -15.81
CA GLN A 91 6.69 4.80 -15.53
C GLN A 91 5.58 4.93 -14.47
N TYR A 92 5.81 5.80 -13.49
CA TYR A 92 4.95 6.06 -12.34
C TYR A 92 4.72 7.55 -12.20
N VAL A 93 3.48 7.94 -11.97
CA VAL A 93 3.06 9.34 -11.78
C VAL A 93 2.06 9.39 -10.64
N GLY A 94 2.38 10.14 -9.58
CA GLY A 94 1.52 10.32 -8.41
C GLY A 94 1.04 11.76 -8.24
N ALA A 95 0.29 11.99 -7.17
CA ALA A 95 -0.08 13.31 -6.69
C ALA A 95 0.58 13.63 -5.35
N ARG A 96 0.66 14.92 -5.03
CA ARG A 96 0.83 15.38 -3.65
C ARG A 96 -0.55 15.33 -3.02
N ILE A 97 -0.62 14.82 -1.80
CA ILE A 97 -1.90 14.72 -1.09
C ILE A 97 -1.94 15.84 -0.06
N ASN A 98 -2.92 16.73 -0.23
CA ASN A 98 -3.25 17.77 0.71
C ASN A 98 -4.31 17.27 1.70
N GLY A 99 -4.51 18.00 2.79
CA GLY A 99 -5.46 17.63 3.84
C GLY A 99 -4.82 16.70 4.86
N MET A 100 -5.47 15.57 5.15
CA MET A 100 -4.94 14.60 6.10
C MET A 100 -3.76 13.84 5.47
N PRO A 101 -2.57 13.84 6.09
CA PRO A 101 -1.48 12.99 5.61
C PRO A 101 -1.87 11.51 5.65
N ASP A 102 -1.60 10.80 4.55
CA ASP A 102 -1.66 9.35 4.48
C ASP A 102 -0.52 8.75 5.33
N ASP A 103 -0.83 8.49 6.60
CA ASP A 103 0.13 8.08 7.61
C ASP A 103 -0.50 7.07 8.59
N SER A 104 0.35 6.29 9.24
CA SER A 104 -0.09 5.38 10.30
C SER A 104 -0.45 6.14 11.57
N VAL A 105 -1.12 5.47 12.49
CA VAL A 105 -1.37 6.02 13.84
C VAL A 105 -0.06 6.44 14.50
N VAL A 106 1.01 5.66 14.33
CA VAL A 106 2.35 5.99 14.86
C VAL A 106 2.90 7.26 14.21
N GLY A 107 2.79 7.39 12.88
CA GLY A 107 3.21 8.62 12.18
C GLY A 107 2.43 9.85 12.64
N HIS A 108 1.13 9.71 12.92
CA HIS A 108 0.34 10.80 13.50
C HIS A 108 0.75 11.17 14.93
N VAL A 109 1.23 10.23 15.74
CA VAL A 109 1.84 10.56 17.05
C VAL A 109 3.08 11.43 16.85
N TYR A 110 3.96 11.06 15.93
CA TYR A 110 5.14 11.85 15.60
C TYR A 110 4.78 13.27 15.15
N ARG A 111 3.82 13.39 14.22
CA ARG A 111 3.32 14.71 13.76
C ARG A 111 2.73 15.53 14.90
N ALA A 112 1.96 14.89 15.80
CA ALA A 112 1.41 15.56 16.98
C ALA A 112 2.51 16.03 17.96
N GLY A 113 3.68 15.37 17.95
CA GLY A 113 4.88 15.77 18.67
C GLY A 113 5.71 16.86 17.99
N GLY A 114 5.31 17.32 16.80
CA GLY A 114 6.01 18.35 16.03
C GLY A 114 6.99 17.82 14.97
N GLU A 115 7.10 16.50 14.79
CA GLU A 115 8.01 15.91 13.82
C GLU A 115 7.49 16.05 12.38
N ILE A 116 8.41 16.36 11.47
CA ILE A 116 8.10 16.44 10.03
C ILE A 116 8.24 15.06 9.43
N GLN A 117 7.11 14.43 9.15
CA GLN A 117 7.04 13.14 8.47
C GLN A 117 6.98 13.32 6.96
N LYS A 118 7.85 12.60 6.24
CA LYS A 118 7.95 12.66 4.77
C LYS A 118 6.69 12.07 4.13
N GLN A 119 6.15 12.76 3.14
CA GLN A 119 5.07 12.23 2.30
C GLN A 119 5.67 11.48 1.10
N TYR A 120 5.25 10.23 0.93
CA TYR A 120 5.60 9.41 -0.23
C TYR A 120 4.46 9.40 -1.23
N VAL A 121 4.78 9.19 -2.50
CA VAL A 121 3.74 8.81 -3.47
C VAL A 121 3.20 7.44 -3.05
N SER A 122 1.90 7.36 -2.76
CA SER A 122 1.21 6.12 -2.37
C SER A 122 0.18 5.71 -3.42
N GLY A 123 -0.36 4.50 -3.27
CA GLY A 123 -1.41 3.95 -4.13
C GLY A 123 -2.78 4.59 -3.90
N SER A 124 -2.89 5.51 -2.94
CA SER A 124 -4.07 6.36 -2.77
C SER A 124 -4.33 7.25 -3.99
N PHE A 125 -3.28 7.63 -4.72
CA PHE A 125 -3.40 8.32 -6.00
C PHE A 125 -2.18 8.11 -6.91
N LEU A 126 -2.20 7.02 -7.68
CA LEU A 126 -1.05 6.58 -8.47
C LEU A 126 -1.44 6.09 -9.87
N ALA A 127 -0.87 6.71 -10.89
CA ALA A 127 -0.96 6.27 -12.27
C ALA A 127 0.32 5.57 -12.72
N PHE A 128 0.19 4.52 -13.54
CA PHE A 128 1.33 3.78 -14.08
C PHE A 128 1.03 3.06 -15.40
N ASN A 129 2.09 2.74 -16.15
CA ASN A 129 2.00 1.87 -17.33
C ASN A 129 2.10 0.39 -16.94
N LEU A 130 1.16 -0.42 -17.42
CA LEU A 130 1.12 -1.85 -17.11
C LEU A 130 2.28 -2.63 -17.71
N ASP A 131 2.76 -2.22 -18.90
CA ASP A 131 3.74 -2.96 -19.71
C ASP A 131 5.08 -3.21 -19.02
N LYS A 132 5.40 -2.46 -17.96
CA LYS A 132 6.68 -2.59 -17.24
C LYS A 132 6.54 -3.09 -15.82
N ILE A 133 5.35 -3.52 -15.39
CA ILE A 133 5.14 -4.08 -14.06
C ILE A 133 5.59 -5.53 -14.04
N SER A 134 6.43 -5.87 -13.06
CA SER A 134 6.93 -7.24 -12.86
C SER A 134 6.65 -7.80 -11.47
N ASN A 135 6.15 -6.94 -10.58
CA ASN A 135 5.92 -7.20 -9.16
C ASN A 135 4.43 -7.16 -8.84
N TYR A 136 4.02 -7.92 -7.82
CA TYR A 136 2.65 -7.92 -7.30
C TYR A 136 2.58 -7.20 -5.95
N PHE A 137 1.38 -6.78 -5.55
CA PHE A 137 1.10 -6.15 -4.26
C PHE A 137 0.97 -7.22 -3.18
N LEU A 138 1.70 -7.07 -2.08
CA LEU A 138 1.50 -7.88 -0.88
C LEU A 138 0.13 -7.56 -0.25
N ASN A 139 -0.57 -8.53 0.31
CA ASN A 139 -1.80 -8.24 1.04
C ASN A 139 -1.50 -7.89 2.52
N LYS A 140 -0.84 -6.76 2.72
CA LYS A 140 -0.43 -6.19 4.01
C LYS A 140 -0.74 -4.69 4.01
N TYR A 141 -0.66 -4.03 5.16
CA TYR A 141 -0.72 -2.56 5.21
C TYR A 141 0.58 -1.98 4.59
N ASN A 142 0.49 -0.79 3.97
CA ASN A 142 1.57 -0.13 3.18
C ASN A 142 2.06 -0.93 1.96
N GLU A 143 1.19 -1.74 1.35
CA GLU A 143 1.58 -2.60 0.24
C GLU A 143 1.94 -1.87 -1.05
N ASP A 144 1.39 -0.68 -1.27
CA ASP A 144 1.76 0.21 -2.37
C ASP A 144 3.16 0.76 -2.22
N TRP A 145 3.56 1.24 -1.05
CA TRP A 145 4.91 1.72 -0.80
C TRP A 145 5.93 0.61 -1.01
N MET A 146 5.67 -0.58 -0.46
CA MET A 146 6.51 -1.76 -0.69
C MET A 146 6.61 -2.09 -2.18
N TRP A 147 5.46 -2.21 -2.86
CA TRP A 147 5.39 -2.53 -4.28
C TRP A 147 6.15 -1.51 -5.15
N LEU A 148 5.89 -0.23 -4.93
CA LEU A 148 6.49 0.87 -5.68
C LEU A 148 8.00 0.92 -5.47
N PHE A 149 8.46 0.74 -4.23
CA PHE A 149 9.89 0.74 -3.91
C PHE A 149 10.63 -0.48 -4.49
N LEU A 150 9.98 -1.65 -4.51
CA LEU A 150 10.52 -2.85 -5.13
C LEU A 150 10.58 -2.71 -6.66
N ASP A 151 9.52 -2.22 -7.29
CA ASP A 151 9.44 -2.12 -8.76
C ASP A 151 10.31 -0.98 -9.32
N THR A 152 10.40 0.16 -8.63
CA THR A 152 11.28 1.28 -9.03
C THR A 152 12.75 1.06 -8.67
N ASN A 153 13.06 0.02 -7.90
CA ASN A 153 14.31 -0.14 -7.18
C ASN A 153 14.69 1.11 -6.34
N GLY A 154 13.69 1.74 -5.71
CA GLY A 154 13.85 2.92 -4.88
C GLY A 154 14.25 4.18 -5.65
N LYS A 155 13.85 4.30 -6.92
CA LYS A 155 13.93 5.54 -7.70
C LYS A 155 12.68 6.38 -7.47
N GLU A 156 12.86 7.71 -7.48
CA GLU A 156 11.76 8.62 -7.24
C GLU A 156 10.68 8.56 -8.31
N VAL A 157 9.43 8.65 -7.85
CA VAL A 157 8.23 8.71 -8.67
C VAL A 157 7.86 10.16 -8.90
N LYS A 158 7.36 10.48 -10.10
CA LYS A 158 7.05 11.86 -10.43
C LYS A 158 5.72 12.29 -9.83
N THR A 159 5.73 13.36 -9.03
CA THR A 159 4.53 14.08 -8.59
C THR A 159 4.25 15.23 -9.54
N ILE A 160 3.03 15.34 -10.05
CA ILE A 160 2.68 16.36 -11.07
C ILE A 160 1.42 17.20 -10.78
N ILE A 161 0.60 16.75 -9.83
CA ILE A 161 -0.63 17.42 -9.42
C ILE A 161 -0.79 17.34 -7.91
N ASP A 162 -1.72 18.12 -7.37
CA ASP A 162 -2.16 18.03 -6.01
C ASP A 162 -3.60 17.48 -5.98
N VAL A 163 -3.92 16.66 -4.98
CA VAL A 163 -5.27 16.15 -4.69
C VAL A 163 -5.55 16.31 -3.21
N ASP A 164 -6.82 16.37 -2.82
CA ASP A 164 -7.19 16.49 -1.42
C ASP A 164 -7.69 15.16 -0.88
N GLN A 165 -7.23 14.77 0.30
CA GLN A 165 -7.80 13.66 1.05
C GLN A 165 -8.80 14.18 2.08
N MET A 166 -9.95 13.48 2.19
CA MET A 166 -10.94 13.80 3.21
C MET A 166 -10.33 13.73 4.62
N THR A 167 -10.61 14.74 5.44
CA THR A 167 -10.14 14.79 6.82
C THR A 167 -10.91 13.81 7.71
N ARG A 168 -10.20 13.10 8.59
CA ARG A 168 -10.75 12.26 9.65
C ARG A 168 -9.99 12.49 10.96
N ASP A 169 -10.49 12.02 12.10
CA ASP A 169 -9.69 12.01 13.33
C ASP A 169 -8.66 10.86 13.26
N PRO A 170 -7.34 11.14 13.27
CA PRO A 170 -6.32 10.09 13.17
C PRO A 170 -6.22 9.24 14.44
N PHE A 171 -6.82 9.69 15.55
CA PHE A 171 -6.83 8.98 16.83
C PHE A 171 -8.15 8.25 17.09
N GLU A 172 -9.08 8.24 16.12
CA GLU A 172 -10.24 7.37 16.19
C GLU A 172 -9.81 5.89 16.16
N ASN A 173 -10.32 5.08 17.10
CA ASN A 173 -9.95 3.67 17.27
C ASN A 173 -8.42 3.42 17.34
N THR A 174 -7.66 4.39 17.88
CA THR A 174 -6.18 4.46 17.92
C THR A 174 -5.50 3.09 18.11
N VAL A 175 -5.81 2.39 19.20
CA VAL A 175 -5.10 1.15 19.58
C VAL A 175 -5.36 0.03 18.59
N GLN A 176 -6.61 -0.14 18.14
CA GLN A 176 -6.96 -1.18 17.18
C GLN A 176 -6.31 -0.92 15.82
N ASN A 177 -6.39 0.33 15.35
CA ASN A 177 -5.79 0.73 14.08
C ASN A 177 -4.27 0.57 14.10
N ALA A 178 -3.61 1.01 15.18
CA ALA A 178 -2.17 0.88 15.30
C ALA A 178 -1.72 -0.59 15.31
N LEU A 179 -2.36 -1.46 16.09
CA LEU A 179 -2.03 -2.90 16.10
C LEU A 179 -2.22 -3.56 14.73
N PHE A 180 -3.24 -3.16 13.99
CA PHE A 180 -3.48 -3.63 12.63
C PHE A 180 -2.37 -3.17 11.66
N GLN A 181 -2.00 -1.88 11.73
CA GLN A 181 -1.03 -1.24 10.84
C GLN A 181 0.42 -1.67 11.11
N GLU A 182 0.76 -1.95 12.37
CA GLU A 182 2.15 -2.06 12.84
C GLU A 182 2.96 -3.12 12.10
N SER A 183 2.37 -4.27 11.76
CA SER A 183 3.09 -5.28 10.97
C SER A 183 3.44 -4.80 9.57
N GLY A 184 2.60 -3.97 8.95
CA GLY A 184 2.86 -3.35 7.65
C GLY A 184 3.86 -2.20 7.73
N GLU A 185 3.84 -1.44 8.83
CA GLU A 185 4.86 -0.43 9.12
C GLU A 185 6.27 -1.05 9.21
N ILE A 186 6.41 -2.13 9.97
CA ILE A 186 7.68 -2.87 10.09
C ILE A 186 8.14 -3.39 8.73
N LEU A 187 7.23 -4.02 7.95
CA LEU A 187 7.53 -4.52 6.61
C LEU A 187 7.99 -3.39 5.67
N TRP A 188 7.31 -2.26 5.70
CA TRP A 188 7.66 -1.08 4.90
C TRP A 188 9.03 -0.54 5.31
N GLU A 189 9.27 -0.37 6.60
CA GLU A 189 10.54 0.13 7.12
C GLU A 189 11.72 -0.79 6.73
N GLY A 190 11.56 -2.10 6.89
CA GLY A 190 12.54 -3.07 6.41
C GLY A 190 12.74 -2.99 4.90
N THR A 191 11.68 -2.81 4.12
CA THR A 191 11.77 -2.62 2.66
C THR A 191 12.56 -1.36 2.32
N TYR A 192 12.29 -0.25 2.99
CA TYR A 192 12.92 1.04 2.75
C TYR A 192 14.40 1.08 3.17
N LEU A 193 14.73 0.49 4.33
CA LEU A 193 16.08 0.44 4.89
C LEU A 193 16.96 -0.66 4.27
N SER A 194 16.37 -1.58 3.51
CA SER A 194 17.12 -2.64 2.82
C SER A 194 18.20 -2.04 1.88
N PRO A 195 19.45 -2.56 1.91
CA PRO A 195 20.51 -2.08 1.04
C PRO A 195 20.14 -2.26 -0.44
N LYS A 196 20.22 -1.20 -1.25
CA LYS A 196 19.80 -1.24 -2.67
C LYS A 196 20.48 -2.34 -3.50
N ASN A 197 21.71 -2.71 -3.18
CA ASN A 197 22.49 -3.74 -3.87
C ASN A 197 22.31 -5.16 -3.32
N LYS A 198 21.65 -5.32 -2.16
CA LYS A 198 21.42 -6.61 -1.47
C LYS A 198 19.97 -6.75 -1.00
N LYS A 199 19.05 -6.05 -1.64
CA LYS A 199 17.66 -5.88 -1.20
C LYS A 199 16.98 -7.22 -0.92
N GLU A 200 17.00 -8.11 -1.89
CA GLU A 200 16.41 -9.45 -1.77
C GLU A 200 17.09 -10.26 -0.65
N GLU A 201 18.42 -10.34 -0.64
CA GLU A 201 19.23 -11.02 0.38
C GLU A 201 18.89 -10.55 1.79
N SER A 202 18.81 -9.23 2.02
CA SER A 202 18.47 -8.65 3.33
C SER A 202 17.04 -8.96 3.73
N LEU A 203 16.06 -8.80 2.82
CA LEU A 203 14.65 -8.97 3.14
C LEU A 203 14.27 -10.42 3.48
N ILE A 204 15.03 -11.42 2.99
CA ILE A 204 14.83 -12.84 3.35
C ILE A 204 15.69 -13.28 4.55
N THR A 205 16.47 -12.38 5.16
CA THR A 205 17.40 -12.72 6.25
C THR A 205 16.80 -12.37 7.61
N PRO A 206 16.58 -13.33 8.53
CA PRO A 206 15.99 -13.05 9.84
C PRO A 206 16.76 -12.04 10.70
N THR A 207 18.10 -12.07 10.68
CA THR A 207 18.91 -11.13 11.48
C THR A 207 18.77 -9.68 11.02
N PHE A 208 18.47 -9.44 9.74
CA PHE A 208 18.11 -8.09 9.27
C PHE A 208 16.83 -7.59 9.95
N TRP A 209 15.85 -8.46 10.14
CA TRP A 209 14.59 -8.12 10.81
C TRP A 209 14.72 -7.96 12.32
N GLU A 210 15.73 -8.57 12.96
CA GLU A 210 16.08 -8.28 14.36
C GLU A 210 16.46 -6.80 14.52
N ASP A 211 17.31 -6.29 13.63
CA ASP A 211 17.71 -4.88 13.62
C ASP A 211 16.53 -3.94 13.36
N ILE A 212 15.63 -4.29 12.42
CA ILE A 212 14.42 -3.50 12.15
C ILE A 212 13.47 -3.49 13.36
N LEU A 213 13.27 -4.62 14.03
CA LEU A 213 12.39 -4.68 15.21
C LEU A 213 12.96 -3.87 16.38
N GLU A 214 14.27 -3.92 16.61
CA GLU A 214 14.91 -3.09 17.63
C GLU A 214 14.84 -1.60 17.25
N HIS A 215 15.05 -1.26 15.97
CA HIS A 215 14.86 0.11 15.50
C HIS A 215 13.43 0.61 15.74
N ARG A 216 12.43 -0.21 15.39
CA ARG A 216 11.02 0.13 15.58
C ARG A 216 10.64 0.28 17.05
N LYS A 217 11.19 -0.58 17.92
CA LYS A 217 11.02 -0.44 19.38
C LYS A 217 11.57 0.89 19.89
N ASN A 218 12.78 1.27 19.47
CA ASN A 218 13.39 2.56 19.84
C ASN A 218 12.54 3.75 19.36
N GLN A 219 11.96 3.67 18.16
CA GLN A 219 11.02 4.67 17.65
C GLN A 219 9.80 4.83 18.57
N ILE A 220 9.19 3.73 19.03
CA ILE A 220 8.02 3.81 19.93
C ILE A 220 8.41 4.28 21.33
N GLU A 221 9.60 3.90 21.82
CA GLU A 221 10.12 4.40 23.10
C GLU A 221 10.31 5.93 23.08
N TYR A 222 10.74 6.47 21.94
CA TYR A 222 10.93 7.91 21.70
C TYR A 222 9.65 8.75 21.87
N PHE A 223 8.47 8.15 21.96
CA PHE A 223 7.24 8.89 22.27
C PHE A 223 7.35 9.70 23.58
N ASP A 224 8.17 9.26 24.54
CA ASP A 224 8.39 10.00 25.80
C ASP A 224 9.14 11.32 25.58
N CYS A 225 9.86 11.44 24.47
CA CYS A 225 10.62 12.63 24.11
C CYS A 225 9.80 13.62 23.27
N LEU A 226 8.62 13.20 22.78
CA LEU A 226 7.77 14.05 21.94
C LEU A 226 7.01 15.09 22.77
N HIS A 227 6.88 16.29 22.22
CA HIS A 227 6.08 17.36 22.83
C HIS A 227 4.59 17.20 22.54
N ILE A 228 3.98 16.18 23.15
CA ILE A 228 2.56 15.84 22.98
C ILE A 228 1.68 16.75 23.85
N SER A 229 0.53 17.17 23.31
CA SER A 229 -0.46 17.96 24.07
C SER A 229 -1.02 17.17 25.27
N LYS A 230 -1.44 17.88 26.31
CA LYS A 230 -2.02 17.25 27.52
C LYS A 230 -3.25 16.38 27.22
N GLU A 231 -3.99 16.73 26.18
CA GLU A 231 -5.18 15.99 25.74
C GLU A 231 -4.83 14.64 25.10
N LEU A 232 -3.78 14.61 24.27
CA LEU A 232 -3.35 13.39 23.57
C LEU A 232 -2.45 12.49 24.40
N LEU A 233 -1.78 13.03 25.43
CA LEU A 233 -0.79 12.29 26.21
C LEU A 233 -1.31 10.94 26.78
N PRO A 234 -2.52 10.83 27.35
CA PRO A 234 -3.02 9.55 27.84
C PRO A 234 -3.23 8.51 26.72
N ILE A 235 -3.63 8.97 25.53
CA ILE A 235 -3.84 8.12 24.35
C ILE A 235 -2.49 7.59 23.85
N VAL A 236 -1.50 8.47 23.74
CA VAL A 236 -0.14 8.13 23.29
C VAL A 236 0.55 7.16 24.26
N GLN A 237 0.42 7.39 25.57
CA GLN A 237 0.99 6.48 26.59
C GLN A 237 0.36 5.08 26.50
N LYS A 238 -0.97 5.00 26.42
CA LYS A 238 -1.67 3.71 26.24
C LYS A 238 -1.24 3.01 24.95
N LEU A 239 -1.09 3.77 23.86
CA LEU A 239 -0.66 3.25 22.58
C LEU A 239 0.77 2.68 22.67
N LYS A 240 1.71 3.42 23.24
CA LYS A 240 3.09 2.99 23.47
C LYS A 240 3.13 1.66 24.20
N ASP A 241 2.43 1.56 25.34
CA ASP A 241 2.42 0.34 26.16
C ASP A 241 1.92 -0.89 25.38
N VAL A 242 0.91 -0.69 24.53
CA VAL A 242 0.34 -1.77 23.71
C VAL A 242 1.28 -2.17 22.58
N LEU A 243 1.86 -1.20 21.86
CA LEU A 243 2.76 -1.46 20.75
C LEU A 243 4.07 -2.13 21.21
N LEU A 244 4.65 -1.70 22.33
CA LEU A 244 5.86 -2.33 22.87
C LEU A 244 5.62 -3.80 23.25
N LYS A 245 4.47 -4.10 23.84
CA LYS A 245 4.06 -5.50 24.12
C LYS A 245 3.85 -6.27 22.82
N TYR A 246 3.23 -5.68 21.82
CA TYR A 246 3.00 -6.32 20.53
C TYR A 246 4.32 -6.66 19.84
N ILE A 247 5.27 -5.72 19.76
CA ILE A 247 6.58 -5.93 19.14
C ILE A 247 7.34 -7.09 19.79
N GLN A 248 7.27 -7.24 21.12
CA GLN A 248 7.89 -8.37 21.83
C GLN A 248 7.33 -9.74 21.42
N THR A 249 6.12 -9.80 20.84
CA THR A 249 5.55 -11.05 20.34
C THR A 249 5.99 -11.40 18.91
N LEU A 250 6.52 -10.42 18.18
CA LEU A 250 6.89 -10.58 16.78
C LEU A 250 8.20 -11.35 16.66
N GLN A 251 8.27 -12.22 15.65
CA GLN A 251 9.44 -13.03 15.38
C GLN A 251 10.10 -12.54 14.08
N PRO A 252 11.42 -12.27 14.05
CA PRO A 252 12.10 -11.81 12.84
C PRO A 252 11.90 -12.74 11.63
N ILE A 253 11.87 -14.05 11.86
CA ILE A 253 11.65 -15.07 10.82
C ILE A 253 10.31 -14.88 10.09
N TYR A 254 9.28 -14.38 10.75
CA TYR A 254 7.97 -14.13 10.13
C TYR A 254 8.06 -13.16 8.95
N PHE A 255 8.83 -12.08 9.12
CA PHE A 255 9.02 -11.06 8.08
C PHE A 255 9.90 -11.57 6.94
N ALA A 256 10.96 -12.31 7.28
CA ALA A 256 11.80 -12.99 6.30
C ALA A 256 11.00 -13.97 5.44
N GLU A 257 10.11 -14.76 6.04
CA GLU A 257 9.25 -15.71 5.33
C GLU A 257 8.23 -15.01 4.41
N ILE A 258 7.72 -13.84 4.79
CA ILE A 258 6.85 -13.04 3.91
C ILE A 258 7.58 -12.69 2.62
N PHE A 259 8.81 -12.18 2.72
CA PHE A 259 9.59 -11.80 1.55
C PHE A 259 10.15 -13.01 0.79
N GLN A 260 10.51 -14.09 1.47
CA GLN A 260 10.89 -15.34 0.81
C GLN A 260 9.74 -15.85 -0.06
N ASN A 261 8.52 -15.88 0.49
CA ASN A 261 7.33 -16.22 -0.27
C ASN A 261 7.04 -15.20 -1.38
N TYR A 262 7.31 -13.92 -1.15
CA TYR A 262 7.17 -12.88 -2.15
C TYR A 262 8.03 -13.15 -3.38
N PHE A 263 9.33 -13.30 -3.18
CA PHE A 263 10.29 -13.52 -4.27
C PHE A 263 10.06 -14.87 -4.97
N ASN A 264 9.73 -15.92 -4.21
CA ASN A 264 9.40 -17.23 -4.78
C ASN A 264 8.19 -17.20 -5.73
N ASN A 265 7.20 -16.33 -5.46
CA ASN A 265 5.98 -16.23 -6.26
C ASN A 265 6.08 -15.20 -7.41
N LEU A 266 7.20 -14.49 -7.60
CA LEU A 266 7.34 -13.52 -8.69
C LEU A 266 7.19 -14.15 -10.08
N ASN A 267 7.73 -15.36 -10.28
CA ASN A 267 7.60 -16.07 -11.55
C ASN A 267 6.16 -16.53 -11.81
N ASP A 268 5.46 -16.95 -10.77
CA ASP A 268 4.03 -17.31 -10.87
C ASP A 268 3.18 -16.09 -11.23
N TRP A 269 3.49 -14.93 -10.64
CA TRP A 269 2.83 -13.67 -10.98
C TRP A 269 3.04 -13.30 -12.45
N ARG A 270 4.28 -13.37 -12.93
CA ARG A 270 4.62 -13.05 -14.33
C ARG A 270 3.95 -13.99 -15.32
N THR A 271 3.97 -15.30 -15.02
CA THR A 271 3.23 -16.31 -15.79
C THR A 271 1.75 -15.97 -15.84
N LEU A 272 1.14 -15.61 -14.71
CA LEU A 272 -0.26 -15.25 -14.65
C LEU A 272 -0.58 -13.98 -15.48
N LEU A 273 0.30 -12.97 -15.48
CA LEU A 273 0.12 -11.77 -16.31
C LEU A 273 0.08 -12.11 -17.81
N GLU A 274 0.91 -13.05 -18.25
CA GLU A 274 0.93 -13.53 -19.63
C GLU A 274 -0.35 -14.32 -19.97
N GLU A 275 -0.78 -15.22 -19.10
CA GLU A 275 -1.97 -16.07 -19.30
C GLU A 275 -3.30 -15.30 -19.33
N VAL A 276 -3.36 -14.15 -18.66
CA VAL A 276 -4.57 -13.31 -18.58
C VAL A 276 -4.69 -12.37 -19.79
N THR A 277 -3.62 -12.20 -20.57
CA THR A 277 -3.63 -11.41 -21.80
C THR A 277 -4.32 -12.21 -22.92
N THR A 278 -5.49 -11.75 -23.35
CA THR A 278 -6.21 -12.29 -24.52
C THR A 278 -5.61 -11.86 -25.84
#